data_AF-A0A833T3M4-F1
#
_entry.id   AF-A0A833T3M4-F1
#
_cell.length_a   1.000
_cell.length_b   1.000
_cell.length_c   1.000
_cell.angle_alpha   90.00
_cell.angle_beta   90.00
_cell.angle_gamma   90.00
#
_symmetry.space_group_name_H-M   'P 1'
#
loop_
_entity.id
_entity.type
_entity.pdbx_description
1 polymer ?
#
loop_
_entity_poly.entity_id
_entity_poly.type
_entity_poly.pdbx_seq_one_letter_code
_entity_poly.pdbx_strand_id
1 'polypeptide(L)'
;MLLVVVVDASPRIYPPLTPVKAAIKLQAVWRGLQARRLVLNLLRDRYEKHSNLEKERVYHVEKLASKKELPPKLWDPPPLLCKRYDLNDPVEIQRLARFATMTHDEAAPIVQHAYRCH
;
A
#
# COMPACT_ATOMS: atom_id res chain seq x y z
N MET A 1 24.90 -48.84 18.06
CA MET A 1 24.48 -48.02 19.22
C MET A 1 24.22 -46.62 18.70
N LEU A 2 22.96 -46.24 18.46
CA LEU A 2 22.59 -44.93 17.95
C LEU A 2 22.21 -44.03 19.14
N LEU A 3 22.94 -42.94 19.33
CA LEU A 3 22.63 -41.88 20.29
C LEU A 3 21.39 -41.12 19.80
N VAL A 4 20.27 -41.28 20.49
CA VAL A 4 19.08 -40.45 20.30
C VAL A 4 19.36 -39.09 20.95
N VAL A 5 19.57 -38.06 20.12
CA VAL A 5 19.58 -36.67 20.58
C VAL A 5 18.14 -36.30 20.90
N VAL A 6 17.78 -36.33 22.18
CA VAL A 6 16.52 -35.79 22.67
C VAL A 6 16.60 -34.27 22.49
N VAL A 7 15.96 -33.77 21.43
CA VAL A 7 15.75 -32.33 21.27
C VAL A 7 14.84 -31.90 22.41
N ASP A 8 15.39 -31.15 23.34
CA ASP A 8 14.73 -30.66 24.55
C ASP A 8 13.59 -29.70 24.15
N ALA A 9 12.43 -30.28 23.86
CA ALA A 9 11.21 -29.59 23.42
C ALA A 9 10.46 -28.93 24.59
N SER A 10 11.20 -28.50 25.61
CA SER A 10 10.63 -27.78 26.74
C SER A 10 10.15 -26.39 26.27
N PRO A 11 8.87 -26.01 26.50
CA PRO A 11 8.38 -24.72 26.05
C PRO A 11 9.17 -23.60 26.75
N ARG A 12 9.68 -22.64 25.96
CA ARG A 12 10.30 -21.44 26.52
C ARG A 12 9.22 -20.60 27.21
N ILE A 13 9.05 -20.81 28.51
CA ILE A 13 8.16 -20.01 29.35
C ILE A 13 8.90 -18.73 29.72
N TYR A 14 8.48 -17.60 29.13
CA TYR A 14 9.02 -16.30 29.50
C TYR A 14 8.36 -15.81 30.80
N PRO A 15 9.12 -15.18 31.70
CA PRO A 15 8.54 -14.57 32.89
C PRO A 15 7.52 -13.48 32.51
N PRO A 16 6.49 -13.25 33.34
CA PRO A 16 5.49 -12.23 33.09
C PRO A 16 6.15 -10.86 32.95
N LEU A 17 5.66 -10.08 31.98
CA LEU A 17 6.24 -8.78 31.68
C LEU A 17 5.84 -7.78 32.77
N THR A 18 6.81 -7.03 33.31
CA THR A 18 6.50 -5.91 34.20
C THR A 18 5.71 -4.85 33.42
N PRO A 19 4.82 -4.07 34.08
CA PRO A 19 4.01 -3.05 33.40
C PRO A 19 4.84 -2.09 32.54
N VAL A 20 6.00 -1.66 33.04
CA VAL A 20 6.92 -0.77 32.32
C VAL A 20 7.48 -1.44 31.06
N LYS A 21 7.94 -2.70 31.16
CA LYS A 21 8.45 -3.45 29.99
C LYS A 21 7.34 -3.68 28.96
N ALA A 22 6.11 -3.93 29.40
CA ALA A 22 4.94 -4.03 28.52
C ALA A 22 4.66 -2.72 27.79
N ALA A 23 4.63 -1.60 28.53
CA ALA A 23 4.44 -0.28 27.96
C ALA A 23 5.50 0.06 26.90
N ILE A 24 6.78 -0.22 27.18
CA ILE A 24 7.87 0.01 26.22
C ILE A 24 7.67 -0.79 24.93
N LYS A 25 7.31 -2.08 25.04
CA LYS A 25 7.04 -2.92 23.86
C LYS A 25 5.86 -2.39 23.05
N LEU A 26 4.76 -2.03 23.71
CA LEU A 26 3.58 -1.46 23.06
C LEU A 26 3.92 -0.16 22.33
N GLN A 27 4.66 0.74 22.98
CA GLN A 27 5.09 1.99 22.37
C GLN A 27 6.00 1.75 21.16
N ALA A 28 6.92 0.80 21.22
CA ALA A 28 7.80 0.46 20.11
C ALA A 28 6.99 -0.06 18.90
N VAL A 29 6.02 -0.94 19.15
CA VAL A 29 5.09 -1.43 18.12
C VAL A 29 4.29 -0.28 17.51
N TRP A 30 3.74 0.60 18.34
CA TRP A 30 2.97 1.75 17.89
C TRP A 30 3.78 2.70 17.02
N ARG A 31 4.97 3.12 17.48
CA ARG A 31 5.86 4.00 16.69
C ARG A 31 6.25 3.34 15.37
N GLY A 32 6.53 2.04 15.38
CA GLY A 32 6.80 1.28 14.16
C GLY A 32 5.62 1.26 13.19
N LEU A 33 4.39 1.13 13.70
CA LEU A 33 3.18 1.22 12.88
C LEU A 33 3.01 2.62 12.27
N GLN A 34 3.20 3.67 13.06
CA GLN A 34 3.11 5.06 12.58
C GLN A 34 4.16 5.35 11.52
N ALA A 35 5.41 4.93 11.72
CA ALA A 35 6.47 5.11 10.73
C ALA A 35 6.12 4.42 9.39
N ARG A 36 5.58 3.21 9.43
CA ARG A 36 5.15 2.50 8.22
C ARG A 36 4.02 3.23 7.50
N ARG A 37 3.02 3.73 8.23
CA ARG A 37 1.93 4.53 7.65
C ARG A 37 2.44 5.80 7.00
N LEU A 38 3.35 6.52 7.66
CA LEU A 38 3.97 7.72 7.13
C LEU A 38 4.72 7.43 5.82
N VAL A 39 5.55 6.39 5.80
CA VAL A 39 6.29 6.00 4.58
C VAL A 39 5.33 5.62 3.46
N LEU A 40 4.26 4.87 3.75
CA LEU A 40 3.26 4.53 2.73
C LEU A 40 2.59 5.77 2.16
N ASN A 41 2.25 6.75 2.99
CA ASN A 41 1.66 8.02 2.54
C ASN A 41 2.63 8.80 1.64
N LEU A 42 3.89 8.93 2.04
CA LEU A 42 4.92 9.58 1.21
C LEU A 42 5.10 8.87 -0.14
N LEU A 43 5.03 7.54 -0.16
CA LEU A 43 5.10 6.77 -1.41
C LEU A 43 3.85 6.99 -2.29
N ARG A 44 2.66 7.07 -1.70
CA ARG A 44 1.41 7.40 -2.42
C ARG A 44 1.38 8.83 -2.95
N ASP A 45 2.00 9.76 -2.24
CA ASP A 45 2.11 11.15 -2.69
C ASP A 45 3.11 11.30 -3.83
N ARG A 46 4.10 10.41 -3.91
CA ARG A 46 5.14 10.46 -4.93
C ARG A 46 4.89 9.56 -6.13
N TYR A 47 4.19 8.45 -5.96
CA TYR A 47 4.03 7.44 -7.02
C TYR A 47 2.58 7.06 -7.26
N GLU A 48 2.27 6.74 -8.51
CA GLU A 48 1.04 6.07 -8.94
C GLU A 48 1.36 4.70 -9.51
N LYS A 49 0.44 3.76 -9.32
CA LYS A 49 0.47 2.41 -9.89
C LYS A 49 -0.55 2.35 -11.00
N HIS A 50 -0.13 1.93 -12.18
CA HIS A 50 -0.96 1.87 -13.38
C HIS A 50 -0.92 0.47 -13.99
N SER A 51 -2.01 0.05 -14.61
CA SER A 51 -2.06 -1.17 -15.41
C SER A 51 -1.94 -0.84 -16.89
N ASN A 52 -0.99 -1.47 -17.59
CA ASN A 52 -1.01 -1.50 -19.05
C ASN A 52 -1.74 -2.77 -19.50
N LEU A 53 -2.88 -2.58 -20.18
CA LEU A 53 -3.71 -3.68 -20.71
C LEU A 53 -3.01 -4.43 -21.85
N GLU A 54 -2.30 -3.75 -22.74
CA GLU A 54 -1.64 -4.39 -23.89
C GLU A 54 -0.52 -5.35 -23.48
N LYS A 55 0.19 -4.99 -22.40
CA LYS A 55 1.32 -5.78 -21.88
C LYS A 55 0.93 -6.65 -20.68
N GLU A 56 -0.32 -6.58 -20.25
CA GLU A 56 -0.85 -7.21 -19.03
C GLU A 56 0.08 -7.02 -17.81
N ARG A 57 0.69 -5.83 -17.69
CA ARG A 57 1.71 -5.54 -16.67
C ARG A 57 1.45 -4.23 -15.99
N VAL A 58 1.79 -4.21 -14.71
CA VAL A 58 1.75 -3.01 -13.87
C VAL A 58 3.04 -2.22 -14.04
N TYR A 59 2.93 -0.90 -14.04
CA TYR A 59 4.06 0.02 -13.98
C TYR A 59 3.79 1.13 -12.95
N HIS A 60 4.85 1.78 -12.53
CA HIS A 60 4.83 2.90 -11.60
C HIS A 60 5.19 4.19 -12.31
N VAL A 61 4.60 5.28 -11.86
CA VAL A 61 4.84 6.61 -12.39
C VAL A 61 5.11 7.55 -11.24
N GLU A 62 6.15 8.37 -11.33
CA GLU A 62 6.39 9.44 -10.36
C GLU A 62 5.48 10.62 -10.66
N LYS A 63 4.74 11.10 -9.66
CA LYS A 63 3.92 12.30 -9.73
C LYS A 63 4.85 13.51 -9.81
N LEU A 64 5.13 14.01 -11.01
CA LEU A 64 5.95 15.20 -11.19
C LEU A 64 5.19 16.43 -10.68
N ALA A 65 5.79 17.17 -9.75
CA ALA A 65 5.16 18.34 -9.13
C ALA A 65 4.96 19.53 -10.08
N SER A 66 5.61 19.57 -11.26
CA SER A 66 5.62 20.79 -12.10
C SER A 66 6.15 20.65 -13.53
N LYS A 67 6.51 19.46 -14.02
CA LYS A 67 7.02 19.31 -15.39
C LYS A 67 5.91 18.97 -16.38
N LYS A 68 5.84 19.72 -17.48
CA LYS A 68 4.94 19.50 -18.64
C LYS A 68 5.21 18.19 -19.42
N GLU A 69 6.22 17.44 -19.04
CA GLU A 69 6.64 16.21 -19.71
C GLU A 69 5.97 15.00 -19.08
N LEU A 70 5.58 14.02 -19.91
CA LEU A 70 5.04 12.76 -19.44
C LEU A 70 6.08 12.06 -18.56
N PRO A 71 5.75 11.74 -17.29
CA PRO A 71 6.67 11.05 -16.41
C PRO A 71 7.06 9.67 -16.97
N PRO A 72 8.33 9.27 -16.81
CA PRO A 72 8.81 8.00 -17.34
C PRO A 72 8.08 6.82 -16.69
N LYS A 73 7.70 5.83 -17.51
CA LYS A 73 7.09 4.59 -17.04
C LYS A 73 8.15 3.72 -16.41
N LEU A 74 8.05 3.50 -15.10
CA LEU A 74 8.95 2.65 -14.37
C LEU A 74 8.33 1.25 -14.21
N TRP A 75 8.82 0.29 -14.98
CA TRP A 75 8.32 -1.08 -14.97
C TRP A 75 8.74 -1.85 -13.72
N ASP A 76 9.94 -1.57 -13.21
CA ASP A 76 10.44 -2.17 -11.98
C ASP A 76 10.04 -1.30 -10.78
N PRO A 77 9.31 -1.84 -9.79
CA PRO A 77 8.85 -1.04 -8.66
C PRO A 77 10.04 -0.40 -7.91
N PRO A 78 9.92 0.88 -7.49
CA PRO A 78 10.91 1.50 -6.62
C PRO A 78 11.26 0.61 -5.41
N PRO A 79 12.51 0.64 -4.90
CA PRO A 79 12.99 -0.34 -3.91
C PRO A 79 12.11 -0.51 -2.67
N LEU A 80 11.47 0.57 -2.20
CA LEU A 80 10.56 0.55 -1.06
C LEU A 80 9.22 -0.11 -1.39
N LEU A 81 8.71 0.07 -2.61
CA LEU A 81 7.47 -0.52 -3.10
C LEU A 81 7.63 -2.02 -3.45
N CYS A 82 8.83 -2.45 -3.83
CA CYS A 82 9.09 -3.86 -4.16
C CYS A 82 8.95 -4.81 -2.94
N LYS A 83 9.14 -4.31 -1.71
CA LYS A 83 9.27 -5.18 -0.52
C LYS A 83 8.13 -5.09 0.47
N ARG A 84 7.86 -3.89 1.00
CA ARG A 84 7.06 -3.72 2.23
C ARG A 84 5.80 -2.89 2.05
N TYR A 85 5.66 -2.21 0.93
CA TYR A 85 4.58 -1.27 0.69
C TYR A 85 3.96 -1.57 -0.67
N ASP A 86 2.63 -1.65 -0.71
CA ASP A 86 1.89 -1.73 -1.96
C ASP A 86 1.00 -0.48 -2.08
N LEU A 87 0.90 0.07 -3.29
CA LEU A 87 0.01 1.21 -3.59
C LEU A 87 -1.46 0.78 -3.74
N ASN A 88 -1.77 -0.49 -3.48
CA ASN A 88 -3.05 -1.16 -3.70
C ASN A 88 -3.35 -1.35 -5.20
N ASP A 89 -4.62 -1.27 -5.59
CA ASP A 89 -5.05 -1.44 -6.97
C ASP A 89 -4.54 -0.31 -7.87
N PRO A 90 -4.23 -0.62 -9.15
CA PRO A 90 -3.94 0.40 -10.16
C PRO A 90 -5.02 1.49 -10.24
N VAL A 91 -4.62 2.71 -10.59
CA VAL A 91 -5.51 3.88 -10.67
C VAL A 91 -6.70 3.63 -11.58
N GLU A 92 -6.51 2.93 -12.69
CA GLU A 92 -7.59 2.56 -13.62
C GLU A 92 -8.65 1.69 -12.95
N ILE A 93 -8.23 0.68 -12.18
CA ILE A 93 -9.13 -0.22 -11.46
C ILE A 93 -9.88 0.53 -10.36
N GLN A 94 -9.20 1.41 -9.62
CA GLN A 94 -9.85 2.24 -8.60
C GLN A 94 -10.93 3.15 -9.20
N ARG A 95 -10.66 3.75 -10.37
CA ARG A 95 -11.64 4.58 -11.09
C ARG A 95 -12.85 3.75 -11.52
N LEU A 96 -12.62 2.56 -12.10
CA LEU A 96 -13.70 1.67 -12.52
C LEU A 96 -14.54 1.19 -11.33
N ALA A 97 -13.90 0.81 -10.22
CA ALA A 97 -14.61 0.39 -9.00
C ALA A 97 -15.50 1.51 -8.45
N ARG A 98 -15.03 2.76 -8.49
CA ARG A 98 -15.84 3.94 -8.12
C ARG A 98 -17.07 4.10 -8.99
N PHE A 99 -16.94 3.96 -10.31
CA PHE A 99 -18.09 4.08 -11.22
C PHE A 99 -19.04 2.88 -11.13
N ALA A 100 -18.51 1.67 -10.92
CA ALA A 100 -19.32 0.46 -10.78
C ALA A 100 -20.20 0.47 -9.52
N THR A 101 -19.79 1.20 -8.48
CA THR A 101 -20.54 1.33 -7.22
C THR A 101 -21.36 2.62 -7.12
N MET A 102 -21.34 3.45 -8.16
CA MET A 102 -22.02 4.75 -8.18
C MET A 102 -23.54 4.58 -8.28
N THR A 103 -24.27 5.25 -7.40
CA THR A 103 -25.74 5.26 -7.45
C THR A 103 -26.26 6.19 -8.55
N HIS A 104 -27.52 6.03 -8.94
CA HIS A 104 -28.15 6.89 -9.95
C HIS A 104 -28.15 8.37 -9.54
N ASP A 105 -28.41 8.66 -8.25
CA ASP A 105 -28.43 10.03 -7.72
C ASP A 105 -27.03 10.66 -7.74
N GLU A 106 -25.98 9.88 -7.49
CA GLU A 106 -24.58 10.34 -7.60
C GLU A 106 -24.13 10.53 -9.05
N ALA A 107 -24.64 9.72 -9.98
CA ALA A 107 -24.34 9.82 -11.40
C ALA A 107 -25.06 11.00 -12.08
N ALA A 108 -26.28 11.33 -11.64
CA ALA A 108 -27.10 12.41 -12.21
C ALA A 108 -26.38 13.76 -12.36
N PRO A 109 -25.68 14.32 -11.34
CA PRO A 109 -24.97 15.59 -11.49
C PRO A 109 -23.82 15.50 -12.49
N ILE A 110 -23.14 14.35 -12.61
CA ILE A 110 -22.04 14.15 -13.58
C ILE A 110 -22.58 14.25 -15.01
N VAL A 111 -23.69 13.56 -15.29
CA VAL A 111 -24.35 13.58 -16.60
C VAL A 111 -24.91 14.96 -16.91
N GLN A 112 -25.60 15.59 -15.95
CA GLN A 112 -26.14 16.94 -16.12
C GLN A 112 -25.04 17.97 -16.39
N HIS A 113 -23.92 17.89 -15.67
CA HIS A 113 -22.79 18.77 -15.89
C HIS A 113 -22.19 18.60 -17.28
N ALA A 114 -22.00 17.35 -17.74
CA ALA A 114 -21.49 17.07 -19.08
C ALA A 114 -22.37 17.67 -20.18
N TYR A 115 -23.70 17.63 -20.02
CA TYR A 115 -24.63 18.22 -20.98
C TYR A 115 -24.68 19.75 -20.92
N ARG A 116 -24.55 20.35 -19.73
CA ARG A 116 -24.57 21.81 -19.53
C ARG A 116 -23.29 22.53 -19.96
N CYS A 117 -22.17 21.80 -20.04
CA CYS A 117 -20.88 22.33 -20.49
C CYS A 117 -20.67 22.27 -22.01
N HIS A 118 -21.65 21.72 -22.74
CA HIS A 118 -21.74 21.74 -24.20
C HIS A 118 -22.70 22.83 -24.68
#